data_AF-A0A109LBW6-F1
#
_entry.id   AF-A0A109LBW6-F1
#
_cell.length_a   1.000
_cell.length_b   1.000
_cell.length_c   1.000
_cell.angle_alpha   90.00
_cell.angle_beta   90.00
_cell.angle_gamma   90.00
#
_symmetry.space_group_name_H-M   'P 1'
#
loop_
_entity.id
_entity.type
_entity.pdbx_description
1 polymer ?
#
loop_
_entity_poly.entity_id
_entity_poly.type
_entity_poly.pdbx_seq_one_letter_code
_entity_poly.pdbx_strand_id
1 'polypeptide(L)'
;MSERAEVWTKLLTDNKGEYCTTQQEDNSTYEALLRASREGLVDIQRLAVVRAGSDFDRPYPGYSEVDNLLKYADQGGFVPALENLYRTGNPLVQAIVKNWSAWEKGVPEAE
;
A
#
# COMPACT_ATOMS: atom_id res chain seq x y z
N MET A 1 18.58 6.49 4.25
CA MET A 1 17.41 7.21 3.68
C MET A 1 16.21 7.18 4.62
N SER A 2 15.93 6.06 5.28
CA SER A 2 14.77 5.86 6.15
C SER A 2 14.75 6.73 7.41
N GLU A 3 15.90 6.96 8.07
CA GLU A 3 15.96 7.90 9.21
C GLU A 3 15.57 9.32 8.80
N ARG A 4 16.01 9.75 7.61
CA ARG A 4 15.57 11.00 7.03
C ARG A 4 14.06 10.97 6.78
N ALA A 5 13.52 9.91 6.20
CA ALA A 5 12.08 9.78 6.01
C ALA A 5 11.30 9.87 7.33
N GLU A 6 11.79 9.30 8.43
CA GLU A 6 11.16 9.41 9.75
C GLU A 6 11.15 10.87 10.25
N VAL A 7 12.29 11.58 10.17
CA VAL A 7 12.40 13.00 10.56
C VAL A 7 11.48 13.88 9.72
N TRP A 8 11.49 13.69 8.40
CA TRP A 8 10.63 14.46 7.49
C TRP A 8 9.16 14.14 7.71
N THR A 9 8.80 12.89 8.00
CA THR A 9 7.42 12.50 8.33
C THR A 9 6.96 13.27 9.56
N LYS A 10 7.73 13.26 10.66
CA LYS A 10 7.39 14.02 11.87
C LYS A 10 7.27 15.52 11.60
N LEU A 11 8.22 16.10 10.86
CA LEU A 11 8.23 17.52 10.53
C LEU A 11 7.00 17.94 9.70
N LEU A 12 6.71 17.21 8.63
CA LEU A 12 5.65 17.55 7.68
C LEU A 12 4.24 17.26 8.19
N THR A 13 4.12 16.45 9.23
CA THR A 13 2.83 16.01 9.79
C THR A 13 2.55 16.56 11.18
N ASP A 14 3.36 17.52 11.66
CA ASP A 14 3.25 18.06 13.03
C ASP A 14 3.28 16.95 14.10
N ASN A 15 4.26 16.04 13.97
CA ASN A 15 4.49 14.86 14.80
C ASN A 15 3.34 13.82 14.83
N LYS A 16 2.35 13.91 13.93
CA LYS A 16 1.22 12.96 13.90
C LYS A 16 1.50 11.73 13.04
N GLY A 17 2.43 11.82 12.09
CA GLY A 17 2.78 10.74 11.18
C GLY A 17 3.88 9.84 11.76
N GLU A 18 3.71 8.55 11.54
CA GLU A 18 4.73 7.54 11.80
C GLU A 18 5.18 6.93 10.47
N TYR A 19 6.48 6.88 10.25
CA TYR A 19 7.05 6.29 9.05
C TYR A 19 7.05 4.77 9.18
N CYS A 20 6.23 4.10 8.37
CA CYS A 20 6.07 2.63 8.45
C CYS A 20 6.58 1.90 7.20
N THR A 21 6.31 2.43 6.00
CA THR A 21 6.59 1.76 4.72
C THR A 21 6.92 2.79 3.64
N THR A 22 7.61 2.33 2.58
CA THR A 22 7.82 3.10 1.36
C THR A 22 7.13 2.46 0.18
N GLN A 23 6.72 3.30 -0.78
CA GLN A 23 6.02 2.94 -2.01
C GLN A 23 6.15 4.10 -3.00
N GLN A 24 5.93 3.85 -4.29
CA GLN A 24 6.12 4.87 -5.33
C GLN A 24 4.83 5.16 -6.12
N GLU A 25 3.97 4.17 -6.33
CA GLU A 25 2.95 4.21 -7.38
C GLU A 25 1.61 4.76 -6.90
N ASP A 26 1.20 4.44 -5.67
CA ASP A 26 -0.21 4.58 -5.25
C ASP A 26 -0.72 6.03 -5.28
N ASN A 27 0.12 7.02 -4.97
CA ASN A 27 -0.30 8.42 -5.03
C ASN A 27 -0.61 8.87 -6.46
N SER A 28 0.16 8.37 -7.44
CA SER A 28 -0.08 8.67 -8.86
C SER A 28 -1.33 7.95 -9.38
N THR A 29 -1.54 6.69 -8.97
CA THR A 29 -2.75 5.93 -9.28
C THR A 29 -3.99 6.58 -8.68
N TYR A 30 -3.92 7.01 -7.42
CA TYR A 30 -4.99 7.76 -6.74
C TYR A 30 -5.34 9.04 -7.50
N GLU A 31 -4.35 9.85 -7.86
CA GLU A 31 -4.58 11.11 -8.58
C GLU A 31 -5.20 10.88 -9.96
N ALA A 32 -4.75 9.85 -10.68
CA ALA A 32 -5.35 9.48 -11.96
C ALA A 32 -6.83 9.05 -11.81
N LEU A 33 -7.14 8.21 -10.81
CA LEU A 33 -8.50 7.77 -10.52
C LEU A 33 -9.38 8.92 -10.00
N LEU A 34 -8.82 9.84 -9.22
CA LEU A 34 -9.52 11.03 -8.74
C LEU A 34 -9.95 11.92 -9.90
N ARG A 35 -9.06 12.14 -10.88
CA ARG A 35 -9.39 12.89 -12.11
C ARG A 35 -10.47 12.17 -12.92
N ALA A 36 -10.34 10.86 -13.12
CA ALA A 36 -11.36 10.08 -13.80
C ALA A 36 -12.72 10.11 -13.06
N SER A 37 -12.70 10.18 -11.72
CA SER A 37 -13.91 10.29 -10.91
C SER A 37 -14.60 11.65 -11.03
N ARG A 38 -13.83 12.75 -11.15
CA ARG A 38 -14.38 14.08 -11.44
C ARG A 38 -15.11 14.15 -12.78
N GLU A 39 -14.70 13.32 -13.75
CA GLU A 39 -15.36 13.16 -15.05
C GLU A 39 -16.47 12.10 -15.05
N GLY A 40 -16.80 11.49 -13.90
CA GLY A 40 -17.85 10.48 -13.78
C GLY A 40 -17.51 9.12 -14.41
N LEU A 41 -16.24 8.84 -14.70
CA LEU A 41 -15.80 7.58 -15.33
C LEU A 41 -15.59 6.44 -14.33
N VAL A 42 -15.24 6.78 -13.08
CA VAL A 42 -15.02 5.85 -11.96
C VAL A 42 -15.51 6.49 -10.65
N ASP A 43 -15.65 5.69 -9.60
CA ASP A 43 -15.97 6.20 -8.26
C ASP A 43 -14.77 6.07 -7.31
N ILE A 44 -14.16 7.20 -6.96
CA ILE A 44 -13.00 7.22 -6.06
C ILE A 44 -13.33 6.74 -4.64
N GLN A 45 -14.60 6.78 -4.22
CA GLN A 45 -15.04 6.24 -2.92
C GLN A 45 -14.92 4.71 -2.86
N ARG A 46 -14.69 4.05 -4.02
CA ARG A 46 -14.58 2.60 -4.16
C ARG A 46 -13.13 2.11 -4.37
N LEU A 47 -12.15 2.99 -4.17
CA LEU A 47 -10.74 2.64 -4.24
C LEU A 47 -10.27 2.01 -2.92
N ALA A 48 -9.73 0.79 -3.01
CA ALA A 48 -9.03 0.14 -1.92
C ALA A 48 -7.55 -0.05 -2.30
N VAL A 49 -6.64 0.26 -1.35
CA VAL A 49 -5.20 0.06 -1.51
C VAL A 49 -4.75 -1.00 -0.50
N VAL A 50 -4.11 -2.06 -0.99
CA VAL A 50 -3.57 -3.15 -0.17
C VAL A 50 -2.07 -3.25 -0.40
N ARG A 51 -1.29 -3.29 0.68
CA ARG A 51 0.18 -3.39 0.65
C ARG A 51 0.65 -4.53 1.53
N ALA A 52 1.81 -5.10 1.19
CA ALA A 52 2.52 -6.07 2.02
C ALA A 52 4.02 -5.72 2.00
N GLY A 53 4.68 -5.80 3.15
CA GLY A 53 6.13 -5.58 3.23
C GLY A 53 6.89 -6.74 2.59
N SER A 54 7.71 -6.46 1.58
CA SER A 54 8.51 -7.46 0.84
C SER A 54 9.98 -7.53 1.26
N ASP A 55 10.48 -6.45 1.86
CA ASP A 55 11.87 -6.23 2.23
C ASP A 55 11.99 -5.02 3.16
N PHE A 56 13.21 -4.71 3.58
CA PHE A 56 13.56 -3.55 4.38
C PHE A 56 14.30 -2.52 3.53
N ASP A 57 13.85 -1.28 3.64
CA ASP A 57 14.44 -0.09 3.03
C ASP A 57 15.74 0.38 3.74
N ARG A 58 16.10 -0.30 4.85
CA ARG A 58 17.34 -0.12 5.60
C ARG A 58 17.96 -1.47 6.00
N PRO A 59 19.30 -1.58 6.01
CA PRO A 59 19.96 -2.73 6.60
C PRO A 59 19.76 -2.78 8.12
N TYR A 60 19.92 -3.98 8.68
CA TYR A 60 20.19 -4.15 10.11
C TYR A 60 21.49 -3.42 10.51
N PRO A 61 21.62 -2.86 11.73
CA PRO A 61 22.84 -2.19 12.17
C PRO A 61 24.13 -2.99 11.93
N GLY A 62 25.09 -2.38 11.23
CA GLY A 62 26.37 -3.02 10.89
C GLY A 62 26.40 -3.77 9.54
N TYR A 63 25.29 -3.82 8.80
CA TYR A 63 25.25 -4.30 7.43
C TYR A 63 25.45 -3.18 6.38
N SER A 64 25.96 -3.54 5.21
CA SER A 64 26.20 -2.64 4.07
C SER A 64 24.91 -2.11 3.48
N GLU A 65 24.79 -0.79 3.30
CA GLU A 65 23.62 -0.19 2.63
C GLU A 65 23.57 -0.59 1.15
N VAL A 66 24.72 -0.75 0.51
CA VAL A 66 24.83 -1.15 -0.90
C VAL A 66 24.34 -2.60 -1.07
N ASP A 67 24.70 -3.50 -0.16
CA ASP A 67 24.18 -4.87 -0.20
C ASP A 67 22.68 -4.90 0.07
N ASN A 68 22.16 -4.11 1.02
CA ASN A 68 20.72 -4.03 1.27
C ASN A 68 19.94 -3.60 0.02
N LEU A 69 20.48 -2.62 -0.72
CA LEU A 69 19.88 -2.11 -1.95
C LEU A 69 20.00 -3.12 -3.12
N LEU A 70 21.17 -3.71 -3.33
CA LEU A 70 21.42 -4.54 -4.51
C LEU A 70 20.99 -6.00 -4.34
N LYS A 71 20.89 -6.48 -3.09
CA LYS A 71 20.51 -7.86 -2.73
C LYS A 71 19.18 -7.93 -1.99
N TYR A 72 18.29 -6.94 -2.19
CA TYR A 72 16.98 -6.90 -1.55
C TYR A 72 16.16 -8.18 -1.76
N ALA A 73 16.30 -8.83 -2.93
CA ALA A 73 15.63 -10.09 -3.24
C ALA A 73 16.03 -11.25 -2.30
N ASP A 74 17.25 -11.22 -1.74
CA ASP A 74 17.76 -12.26 -0.85
C ASP A 74 17.20 -12.13 0.58
N GLN A 75 16.50 -11.04 0.90
CA GLN A 75 15.88 -10.83 2.21
C GLN A 75 14.69 -11.78 2.47
N GLY A 76 14.15 -12.42 1.42
CA GLY A 76 13.17 -13.50 1.53
C GLY A 76 11.72 -13.09 1.82
N GLY A 77 11.43 -11.79 2.00
CA GLY A 77 10.08 -11.31 2.29
C GLY A 77 9.14 -11.25 1.07
N PHE A 78 9.68 -11.24 -0.15
CA PHE A 78 8.89 -11.03 -1.38
C PHE A 78 7.83 -12.12 -1.63
N VAL A 79 8.21 -13.39 -1.55
CA VAL A 79 7.26 -14.50 -1.81
C VAL A 79 6.13 -14.55 -0.77
N PRO A 80 6.40 -14.46 0.55
CA PRO A 80 5.34 -14.31 1.55
C PRO A 80 4.46 -13.07 1.35
N ALA A 81 5.03 -11.94 0.95
CA ALA A 81 4.28 -10.72 0.70
C ALA A 81 3.24 -10.92 -0.43
N LEU A 82 3.64 -11.54 -1.54
CA LEU A 82 2.73 -11.86 -2.66
C LEU A 82 1.59 -12.79 -2.23
N GLU A 83 1.91 -13.86 -1.49
CA GLU A 83 0.91 -14.80 -1.00
C GLU A 83 -0.09 -14.11 -0.05
N ASN A 84 0.39 -13.24 0.84
CA ASN A 84 -0.45 -12.49 1.77
C ASN A 84 -1.35 -11.47 1.06
N LEU A 85 -0.85 -10.82 0.00
CA LEU A 85 -1.66 -9.93 -0.85
C LEU A 85 -2.83 -10.71 -1.47
N TYR A 86 -2.57 -11.90 -2.02
CA TYR A 86 -3.64 -12.73 -2.58
C TYR A 86 -4.61 -13.20 -1.50
N ARG A 87 -4.11 -13.75 -0.39
CA ARG A 87 -4.94 -14.25 0.72
C ARG A 87 -5.83 -13.18 1.34
N THR A 88 -5.37 -11.93 1.37
CA THR A 88 -6.14 -10.81 1.94
C THR A 88 -7.05 -10.16 0.90
N GLY A 89 -6.55 -9.95 -0.32
CA GLY A 89 -7.27 -9.23 -1.38
C GLY A 89 -8.33 -10.08 -2.08
N ASN A 90 -8.05 -11.35 -2.38
CA ASN A 90 -8.97 -12.20 -3.12
C ASN A 90 -10.31 -12.41 -2.40
N PRO A 91 -10.39 -12.64 -1.07
CA PRO A 91 -11.68 -12.72 -0.39
C PRO A 91 -12.56 -11.48 -0.59
N LEU A 92 -11.98 -10.28 -0.55
CA LEU A 92 -12.70 -9.03 -0.79
C LEU A 92 -13.21 -8.95 -2.24
N VAL A 93 -12.37 -9.27 -3.22
CA VAL A 93 -12.77 -9.31 -4.63
C VAL A 93 -13.91 -10.31 -4.85
N GLN A 94 -13.79 -11.51 -4.28
CA GLN A 94 -14.83 -12.54 -4.37
C GLN A 94 -16.14 -12.08 -3.71
N ALA A 95 -16.08 -11.39 -2.57
CA ALA A 95 -17.26 -10.86 -1.89
C ALA A 95 -17.97 -9.77 -2.73
N ILE A 96 -17.20 -8.85 -3.33
CA ILE A 96 -17.73 -7.79 -4.20
C ILE A 96 -18.40 -8.38 -5.44
N VAL A 97 -17.70 -9.28 -6.15
CA VAL A 97 -18.20 -9.84 -7.42
C VAL A 97 -19.43 -10.72 -7.21
N LYS A 98 -19.46 -11.52 -6.13
CA LYS A 98 -20.60 -12.41 -5.83
C LYS A 98 -21.84 -11.66 -5.35
N ASN A 99 -21.66 -10.53 -4.67
CA ASN A 99 -22.75 -9.78 -4.02
C ASN A 99 -22.87 -8.35 -4.58
N TRP A 100 -22.68 -8.16 -5.88
CA TRP A 100 -22.57 -6.83 -6.48
C TRP A 100 -23.69 -5.86 -6.08
N SER A 101 -24.95 -6.31 -6.01
CA SER A 101 -26.08 -5.47 -5.61
C SER A 101 -25.92 -4.83 -4.23
N ALA A 102 -25.18 -5.46 -3.32
CA ALA A 102 -24.86 -4.90 -2.01
C ALA A 102 -23.65 -3.94 -2.07
N TRP A 103 -22.70 -4.19 -2.99
CA TRP A 103 -21.42 -3.49 -3.07
C TRP A 103 -21.36 -2.36 -4.12
N GLU A 104 -22.37 -2.24 -4.98
CA GLU A 104 -22.35 -1.30 -6.12
C GLU A 104 -22.28 0.17 -5.68
N LYS A 105 -22.66 0.47 -4.43
CA LYS A 105 -22.62 1.80 -3.81
C LYS A 105 -21.46 1.99 -2.82
N GLY A 106 -20.55 1.01 -2.70
CA GLY A 106 -19.43 1.05 -1.74
C GLY A 106 -19.46 -0.10 -0.74
N VAL A 107 -18.82 0.10 0.41
CA VAL A 107 -18.79 -0.90 1.49
C VAL A 107 -20.20 -1.01 2.10
N PRO A 108 -20.81 -2.21 2.18
CA PRO A 108 -22.10 -2.41 2.82
C PRO A 108 -22.06 -2.03 4.30
N GLU A 109 -23.18 -1.50 4.83
CA GLU A 109 -23.33 -1.28 6.26
C GLU A 109 -23.29 -2.63 7.00
N ALA A 110 -22.61 -2.67 8.15
CA ALA A 110 -22.66 -3.83 9.02
C ALA A 110 -24.04 -3.91 9.69
N GLU A 111 -24.62 -5.11 9.73
CA GLU A 111 -25.81 -5.40 10.55
C GLU A 111 -25.51 -5.26 12.06
#